data_AF-A0A2P7QFU3-F1
#
_entry.id   AF-A0A2P7QFU3-F1
#
_cell.length_a   1.000
_cell.length_b   1.000
_cell.length_c   1.000
_cell.angle_alpha   90.00
_cell.angle_beta   90.00
_cell.angle_gamma   90.00
#
_symmetry.space_group_name_H-M   'P 1'
#
loop_
_entity.id
_entity.type
_entity.pdbx_description
1 polymer ?
#
loop_
_entity_poly.entity_id
_entity_poly.type
_entity_poly.pdbx_seq_one_letter_code
_entity_poly.pdbx_strand_id
1 'polypeptide(L)'
;MTRLLLLALLASACTAAGPGAKVEAGAGALPPDVRAFITRRDGCDHFRGEEGYDAARRKQIEAQLKRLCTGTDAELARLKRAHAANRLVQAALADYDDNIE
;
A
#
# COMPACT_ATOMS: atom_id res chain seq x y z
N MET A 1 7.45 -60.57 -12.01
CA MET A 1 5.98 -60.56 -11.82
C MET A 1 5.62 -59.27 -11.07
N THR A 2 5.65 -58.14 -11.77
CA THR A 2 4.43 -57.41 -12.19
C THR A 2 3.53 -56.99 -11.03
N ARG A 3 3.73 -55.77 -10.54
CA ARG A 3 2.74 -54.68 -10.64
C ARG A 3 3.35 -53.38 -10.13
N LEU A 4 3.88 -52.61 -11.08
CA LEU A 4 4.12 -51.18 -10.97
C LEU A 4 2.76 -50.52 -10.66
N LEU A 5 2.59 -50.00 -9.44
CA LEU A 5 1.44 -49.14 -9.11
C LEU A 5 1.83 -47.71 -9.52
N LEU A 6 1.41 -47.31 -10.73
CA LEU A 6 1.39 -45.91 -11.13
C LEU A 6 0.33 -45.17 -10.30
N LEU A 7 0.75 -44.46 -9.26
CA LEU A 7 -0.03 -43.35 -8.70
C LEU A 7 0.28 -42.10 -9.54
N ALA A 8 -0.60 -41.81 -10.49
CA ALA A 8 -0.64 -40.51 -11.15
C ALA A 8 -1.12 -39.47 -10.14
N LEU A 9 -0.17 -38.81 -9.46
CA LEU A 9 -0.44 -37.60 -8.70
C LEU A 9 -0.70 -36.47 -9.69
N LEU A 10 -1.98 -36.10 -9.79
CA LEU A 10 -2.48 -34.95 -10.52
C LEU A 10 -1.74 -33.68 -10.05
N ALA A 11 -1.10 -33.01 -11.00
CA ALA A 11 -0.50 -31.72 -10.82
C ALA A 11 -1.58 -30.68 -10.46
N SER A 12 -1.62 -30.26 -9.20
CA SER A 12 -2.36 -29.06 -8.81
C SER A 12 -1.44 -27.86 -8.99
N ALA A 13 -1.49 -27.26 -10.18
CA ALA A 13 -0.90 -25.95 -10.42
C ALA A 13 -1.71 -24.91 -9.61
N CYS A 14 -1.21 -24.57 -8.42
CA CYS A 14 -1.70 -23.43 -7.67
C CYS A 14 -1.12 -22.15 -8.30
N THR A 15 -1.72 -21.68 -9.39
CA THR A 15 -1.48 -20.32 -9.89
C THR A 15 -2.26 -19.36 -9.00
N ALA A 16 -1.70 -19.05 -7.83
CA ALA A 16 -2.15 -17.93 -7.02
C ALA A 16 -1.61 -16.62 -7.62
N ALA A 17 -2.17 -16.19 -8.75
CA ALA A 17 -2.14 -14.78 -9.13
C ALA A 17 -3.28 -14.09 -8.37
N GLY A 18 -3.06 -13.80 -7.10
CA GLY A 18 -3.98 -12.97 -6.32
C GLY A 18 -4.00 -11.54 -6.90
N PRO A 19 -5.18 -10.94 -7.13
CA PRO A 19 -5.27 -9.52 -7.44
C PRO A 19 -4.97 -8.73 -6.15
N GLY A 20 -3.71 -8.36 -5.95
CA GLY A 20 -3.31 -7.63 -4.75
C GLY A 20 -1.81 -7.50 -4.51
N ALA A 21 -0.95 -7.89 -5.45
CA ALA A 21 0.43 -7.47 -5.38
C ALA A 21 0.44 -5.95 -5.64
N LYS A 22 0.61 -5.16 -4.56
CA LYS A 22 1.05 -3.77 -4.68
C LYS A 22 2.26 -3.81 -5.60
N VAL A 23 2.14 -3.16 -6.76
CA VAL A 23 3.31 -2.96 -7.62
C VAL A 23 4.21 -2.06 -6.79
N GLU A 24 5.21 -2.65 -6.15
CA GLU A 24 6.31 -1.94 -5.52
C GLU A 24 7.01 -1.19 -6.64
N ALA A 25 6.52 0.01 -6.95
CA ALA A 25 7.12 0.92 -7.90
C ALA A 25 8.53 1.16 -7.37
N GLY A 26 9.52 0.51 -7.99
CA GLY A 26 10.89 0.43 -7.48
C GLY A 26 11.33 1.80 -6.97
N ALA A 27 11.52 1.90 -5.64
CA ALA A 27 11.65 3.17 -4.94
C ALA A 27 12.82 4.05 -5.45
N GLY A 28 13.73 3.51 -6.25
CA GLY A 28 14.77 4.29 -6.94
C GLY A 28 14.27 5.17 -8.10
N ALA A 29 13.07 4.94 -8.65
CA ALA A 29 12.57 5.61 -9.85
C ALA A 29 11.60 6.78 -9.59
N LEU A 30 11.04 6.88 -8.38
CA LEU A 30 10.05 7.92 -8.06
C LEU A 30 10.73 9.23 -7.62
N PRO A 31 10.16 10.40 -7.96
CA PRO A 31 10.63 11.69 -7.45
C PRO A 31 10.69 11.74 -5.91
N PRO A 32 11.65 12.46 -5.29
CA PRO A 32 11.81 12.47 -3.85
C PRO A 32 10.58 12.93 -3.05
N ASP A 33 9.83 13.90 -3.57
CA ASP A 33 8.58 14.39 -2.99
C ASP A 33 7.49 13.31 -2.98
N VAL A 34 7.38 12.55 -4.07
CA VAL A 34 6.46 11.40 -4.17
C VAL A 34 6.82 10.31 -3.17
N ARG A 35 8.12 9.98 -3.01
CA ARG A 35 8.56 8.98 -2.03
C ARG A 35 8.31 9.42 -0.59
N ALA A 36 8.54 10.71 -0.31
CA ALA A 36 8.28 11.28 1.01
C ALA A 36 6.79 11.22 1.36
N PHE A 37 5.92 11.55 0.39
CA PHE A 37 4.48 11.41 0.54
C PHE A 37 4.07 9.96 0.80
N ILE A 38 4.51 9.00 -0.03
CA ILE A 38 4.22 7.57 0.13
C ILE A 38 4.59 7.10 1.53
N THR A 39 5.82 7.38 1.96
CA THR A 39 6.30 6.98 3.30
C THR A 39 5.43 7.53 4.42
N ARG A 40 4.99 8.78 4.30
CA ARG A 40 4.14 9.44 5.31
C ARG A 40 2.71 8.90 5.30
N ARG A 41 2.11 8.79 4.10
CA ARG A 41 0.72 8.37 3.91
C ARG A 41 0.53 6.90 4.26
N ASP A 42 1.50 6.03 3.94
CA ASP A 42 1.50 4.63 4.39
C ASP A 42 1.50 4.53 5.93
N GLY A 43 2.26 5.41 6.60
CA GLY A 43 2.22 5.52 8.06
C GLY A 43 0.85 5.95 8.58
N CYS A 44 0.20 6.93 7.93
CA CYS A 44 -1.16 7.33 8.25
C CYS A 44 -2.14 6.15 8.10
N ASP A 45 -2.13 5.48 6.95
CA ASP A 45 -3.04 4.38 6.64
C ASP A 45 -2.82 3.17 7.55
N HIS A 46 -1.57 2.91 7.97
CA HIS A 46 -1.28 1.94 9.00
C HIS A 46 -2.06 2.25 10.29
N PHE A 47 -1.97 3.47 10.83
CA PHE A 47 -2.66 3.84 12.07
C PHE A 47 -4.18 3.96 11.93
N ARG A 48 -4.71 4.26 10.75
CA ARG A 48 -6.18 4.30 10.51
C ARG A 48 -6.84 2.94 10.66
N GLY A 49 -6.10 1.87 10.39
CA GLY A 49 -6.59 0.49 10.52
C GLY A 49 -6.40 -0.12 11.92
N GLU A 50 -5.82 0.61 12.87
CA GLU A 50 -5.43 0.06 14.17
C GLU A 50 -6.53 0.24 15.23
N GLU A 51 -6.70 -0.78 16.08
CA GLU A 51 -7.62 -0.72 17.20
C GLU A 51 -6.95 -0.14 18.45
N GLY A 52 -7.65 0.81 19.10
CA GLY A 52 -7.27 1.35 20.39
C GLY A 52 -7.78 0.51 21.56
N TYR A 53 -7.25 -0.71 21.73
CA TYR A 53 -7.71 -1.68 22.74
C TYR A 53 -7.53 -1.21 24.19
N ASP A 54 -6.72 -0.18 24.43
CA ASP A 54 -6.61 0.50 25.72
C ASP A 54 -6.42 2.02 25.55
N ALA A 55 -6.44 2.74 26.67
CA ALA A 55 -6.32 4.20 26.68
C ALA A 55 -4.95 4.71 26.17
N ALA A 56 -3.87 3.99 26.46
CA ALA A 56 -2.53 4.37 26.02
C ALA A 56 -2.39 4.20 24.51
N ARG A 57 -2.85 3.07 23.97
CA ARG A 57 -2.87 2.78 22.54
C ARG A 57 -3.75 3.75 21.76
N ARG A 58 -4.95 4.07 22.25
CA ARG A 58 -5.81 5.11 21.63
C ARG A 58 -5.09 6.44 21.50
N LYS A 59 -4.49 6.92 22.59
CA LYS A 59 -3.75 8.19 22.60
C LYS A 59 -2.56 8.17 21.63
N GLN A 60 -1.87 7.02 21.51
CA GLN A 60 -0.82 6.86 20.52
C GLN A 60 -1.36 6.97 19.09
N ILE A 61 -2.42 6.22 18.78
CA ILE A 61 -3.04 6.21 17.45
C ILE A 61 -3.48 7.62 17.07
N GLU A 62 -4.23 8.31 17.94
CA GLU A 62 -4.68 9.70 17.73
C GLU A 62 -3.51 10.66 17.45
N ALA A 63 -2.41 10.55 18.21
CA ALA A 63 -1.24 11.38 18.00
C ALA A 63 -0.56 11.11 16.66
N GLN A 64 -0.49 9.85 16.22
CA GLN A 64 0.11 9.47 14.95
C GLN A 64 -0.79 9.85 13.78
N LEU A 65 -2.11 9.67 13.88
CA LEU A 65 -3.07 10.11 12.87
C LEU A 65 -2.95 11.62 12.66
N LYS A 66 -2.96 12.42 13.73
CA LYS A 66 -2.79 13.88 13.63
C LYS A 66 -1.44 14.27 13.00
N ARG A 67 -0.37 13.53 13.30
CA ARG A 67 0.96 13.83 12.75
C ARG A 67 1.08 13.43 11.27
N LEU A 68 0.56 12.27 10.90
CA LEU A 68 0.84 11.64 9.62
C LEU A 68 -0.24 11.96 8.59
N CYS A 69 -1.51 12.01 8.98
CA CYS A 69 -2.63 12.20 8.05
C CYS A 69 -2.91 13.67 7.73
N THR A 70 -2.72 14.61 8.65
CA THR A 70 -3.12 16.01 8.38
C THR A 70 -2.34 16.65 7.22
N GLY A 71 -3.08 17.17 6.23
CA GLY A 71 -2.61 17.82 5.00
C GLY A 71 -2.24 16.86 3.86
N THR A 72 -2.38 15.55 4.05
CA THR A 72 -1.99 14.57 3.03
C THR A 72 -3.01 14.45 1.88
N ASP A 73 -4.27 14.82 2.06
CA ASP A 73 -5.26 14.90 0.95
C ASP A 73 -4.90 16.02 -0.03
N ALA A 74 -4.60 17.21 0.51
CA ALA A 74 -4.14 18.34 -0.29
C ALA A 74 -2.78 18.05 -0.96
N GLU A 75 -1.89 17.34 -0.26
CA GLU A 75 -0.59 16.93 -0.81
C GLU A 75 -0.74 15.92 -1.95
N LEU A 76 -1.60 14.91 -1.82
CA LEU A 76 -1.90 13.94 -2.87
C LEU A 76 -2.40 14.64 -4.12
N ALA A 77 -3.39 15.52 -3.97
CA ALA A 77 -3.94 16.29 -5.07
C ALA A 77 -2.88 17.18 -5.75
N ARG A 78 -1.98 17.79 -4.95
CA ARG A 78 -0.86 18.59 -5.46
C ARG A 78 0.11 17.72 -6.26
N LEU A 79 0.49 16.54 -5.76
CA LEU A 79 1.44 15.64 -6.42
C LEU A 79 0.87 15.05 -7.70
N LYS A 80 -0.39 14.60 -7.69
CA LYS A 80 -1.10 14.13 -8.90
C LYS A 80 -1.09 15.21 -10.00
N ARG A 81 -1.32 16.49 -9.65
CA ARG A 81 -1.24 17.61 -10.60
C ARG A 81 0.20 17.90 -11.07
N ALA A 82 1.15 17.98 -10.15
CA ALA A 82 2.55 18.32 -10.46
C ALA A 82 3.21 17.28 -11.39
N HIS A 83 2.83 16.01 -11.24
CA HIS A 83 3.38 14.89 -11.99
C HIS A 83 2.38 14.29 -13.00
N ALA A 84 1.43 15.09 -13.52
CA ALA A 84 0.33 14.62 -14.37
C ALA A 84 0.78 13.82 -15.61
N ALA A 85 1.92 14.18 -16.21
CA ALA A 85 2.46 13.49 -17.39
C ALA A 85 3.31 12.24 -17.04
N ASN A 86 3.64 12.03 -15.77
CA ASN A 86 4.49 10.93 -15.33
C ASN A 86 3.63 9.71 -14.95
N ARG A 87 3.48 8.78 -15.90
CA ARG A 87 2.67 7.56 -15.69
C ARG A 87 3.12 6.71 -14.50
N LEU A 88 4.43 6.67 -14.19
CA LEU A 88 4.92 5.92 -13.03
C LEU A 88 4.46 6.56 -11.72
N VAL A 89 4.48 7.89 -11.63
CA VAL A 89 3.97 8.60 -10.45
C VAL A 89 2.45 8.48 -10.34
N GLN A 90 1.72 8.62 -11.44
CA GLN A 90 0.26 8.45 -11.41
C GLN A 90 -0.13 7.06 -10.94
N ALA A 91 0.55 6.01 -11.42
CA ALA A 91 0.32 4.65 -10.95
C ALA A 91 0.65 4.50 -9.46
N ALA A 92 1.79 5.04 -9.00
CA ALA A 92 2.18 4.97 -7.60
C ALA A 92 1.23 5.73 -6.65
N LEU A 93 0.53 6.76 -7.14
CA LEU A 93 -0.40 7.56 -6.34
C LEU A 93 -1.87 7.15 -6.50
N ALA A 94 -2.18 6.18 -7.36
CA ALA A 94 -3.55 5.81 -7.70
C ALA A 94 -4.31 5.14 -6.54
N ASP A 95 -3.61 4.38 -5.71
CA ASP A 95 -4.22 3.57 -4.64
C ASP A 95 -4.54 4.37 -3.37
N TYR A 96 -4.07 5.62 -3.27
CA TYR A 96 -4.38 6.46 -2.13
C TYR A 96 -5.75 7.13 -2.30
N ASP A 97 -6.58 7.00 -1.26
CA ASP A 97 -7.86 7.70 -1.12
C ASP A 97 -7.63 9.23 -1.12
N ASP A 98 -8.52 9.98 -1.76
CA ASP A 98 -8.42 11.43 -1.92
C ASP A 98 -9.06 12.20 -0.74
N ASN A 99 -9.79 11.52 0.16
CA ASN A 99 -10.53 12.17 1.25
C ASN A 99 -10.55 11.33 2.53
N ILE A 100 -9.53 11.51 3.39
CA ILE A 100 -9.36 10.74 4.63
C ILE A 100 -9.23 11.59 5.89
N GLU A 101 -9.24 12.92 5.74
CA GLU A 101 -9.10 13.90 6.82
C GLU A 101 -10.44 14.49 7.29
#